data_AF-A0A3N5QER9-F1
#
_entry.id   AF-A0A3N5QER9-F1
#
_cell.length_a   1.000
_cell.length_b   1.000
_cell.length_c   1.000
_cell.angle_alpha   90.00
_cell.angle_beta   90.00
_cell.angle_gamma   90.00
#
_symmetry.space_group_name_H-M   'P 1'
#
loop_
_entity.id
_entity.type
_entity.pdbx_description
1 polymer ?
#
loop_
_entity_poly.entity_id
_entity_poly.type
_entity_poly.pdbx_seq_one_letter_code
_entity_poly.pdbx_strand_id
1 'polypeptide(L)' 'VDEMLKSQNPEIQRFLGVAPGMGKALGLDDKWAYNIVKQVGNYGEIFERNVGIHTKLKLQRGLNDLWTRGGIQYSLPIR' A
#
# COMPACT_ATOMS: atom_id res chain seq x y z
N VAL A 1 -7.32 7.12 2.70
CA VAL A 1 -6.92 7.01 1.27
C VAL A 1 -7.61 8.07 0.41
N ASP A 2 -8.89 8.36 0.63
CA ASP A 2 -9.67 9.33 -0.15
C ASP A 2 -9.02 10.73 -0.22
N GLU A 3 -8.45 11.21 0.89
CA GLU A 3 -7.72 12.48 0.93
C GLU A 3 -6.50 12.50 -0.01
N MET A 4 -5.84 11.36 -0.19
CA MET A 4 -4.65 11.23 -1.03
C MET A 4 -4.97 11.33 -2.53
N LEU A 5 -6.25 11.22 -2.92
CA LEU A 5 -6.66 11.52 -4.30
C LEU A 5 -6.42 12.98 -4.69
N LYS A 6 -6.30 13.89 -3.70
CA LYS A 6 -5.99 15.32 -3.90
C LYS A 6 -4.49 15.63 -3.81
N SER A 7 -3.65 14.62 -3.60
CA SER A 7 -2.20 14.81 -3.47
C SER A 7 -1.61 15.39 -4.75
N GLN A 8 -0.65 16.31 -4.62
CA GLN A 8 0.12 16.87 -5.73
C GLN A 8 1.37 16.03 -6.07
N ASN A 9 1.63 14.96 -5.32
CA ASN A 9 2.75 14.07 -5.61
C ASN A 9 2.40 13.16 -6.81
N PRO A 10 3.15 13.23 -7.93
CA PRO A 10 2.88 12.41 -9.12
C PRO A 10 2.91 10.90 -8.86
N GLU A 11 3.74 10.44 -7.92
CA GLU A 11 3.81 9.02 -7.56
C GLU A 11 2.52 8.55 -6.88
N ILE A 12 1.95 9.37 -5.99
CA ILE A 12 0.67 9.09 -5.33
C ILE A 12 -0.47 9.12 -6.34
N GLN A 13 -0.48 10.11 -7.23
CA GLN A 13 -1.50 10.22 -8.28
C GLN A 13 -1.49 9.01 -9.21
N ARG A 14 -0.31 8.55 -9.62
CA ARG A 14 -0.16 7.34 -10.46
C ARG A 14 -0.58 6.08 -9.73
N PHE A 15 -0.15 5.93 -8.48
CA PHE A 15 -0.50 4.76 -7.67
C PHE A 15 -2.00 4.64 -7.44
N LEU A 16 -2.69 5.74 -7.14
CA LEU A 16 -4.12 5.72 -6.84
C LEU A 16 -5.03 5.74 -8.08
N GLY A 17 -4.46 5.73 -9.29
CA GLY A 17 -5.22 5.77 -10.53
C GLY A 17 -5.82 7.13 -10.87
N VAL A 18 -5.28 8.22 -10.29
CA VAL A 18 -5.61 9.60 -10.71
C VAL A 18 -4.98 9.90 -12.06
N ALA A 19 -3.74 9.44 -12.26
CA ALA A 19 -3.12 9.39 -13.58
C ALA A 19 -3.45 8.03 -14.24
N PRO A 20 -4.00 8.00 -15.45
CA PRO A 20 -4.46 6.77 -16.09
C PRO A 20 -3.31 5.93 -16.67
N GLY A 21 -3.57 4.64 -16.92
CA GLY A 21 -2.75 3.76 -17.75
C GLY A 21 -2.14 2.54 -17.05
N MET A 22 -1.82 2.65 -15.75
CA MET A 22 -1.20 1.55 -15.00
C MET A 22 -2.16 0.38 -14.79
N GLY A 23 -3.42 0.63 -14.43
CA GLY A 23 -4.41 -0.44 -14.29
C GLY A 23 -4.63 -1.14 -15.62
N LYS A 24 -4.75 -0.38 -16.71
CA LYS A 24 -4.91 -0.96 -18.05
C LYS A 24 -3.75 -1.89 -18.45
N ALA A 25 -2.50 -1.52 -18.14
CA ALA A 25 -1.33 -2.37 -18.40
C ALA A 25 -1.38 -3.70 -17.62
N LEU A 26 -2.04 -3.70 -16.46
CA LEU A 26 -2.27 -4.87 -15.62
C LEU A 26 -3.57 -5.61 -15.95
N GLY A 27 -4.36 -5.14 -16.93
CA GLY A 27 -5.67 -5.71 -17.27
C GLY A 27 -6.77 -5.40 -16.23
N LEU A 28 -6.60 -4.34 -15.45
CA LEU A 28 -7.50 -3.92 -14.37
C LEU A 28 -8.02 -2.49 -14.58
N ASP A 29 -8.94 -2.07 -13.72
CA ASP A 29 -9.33 -0.66 -13.58
C ASP A 29 -8.16 0.18 -13.03
N ASP A 30 -7.99 1.42 -13.48
CA ASP A 30 -6.90 2.29 -13.02
C ASP A 30 -6.96 2.56 -11.50
N LYS A 31 -8.14 2.47 -10.87
CA LYS A 31 -8.31 2.61 -9.43
C LYS A 31 -8.05 1.32 -8.66
N TRP A 32 -7.46 0.29 -9.26
CA TRP A 32 -7.20 -1.00 -8.59
C TRP A 32 -6.49 -0.83 -7.24
N ALA A 33 -5.44 -0.02 -7.17
CA ALA A 33 -4.66 0.18 -5.95
C ALA A 33 -5.45 0.98 -4.90
N TYR A 34 -6.17 2.02 -5.33
CA TYR A 34 -7.12 2.73 -4.47
C TYR A 34 -8.15 1.78 -3.86
N ASN A 35 -8.75 0.91 -4.68
CA ASN A 35 -9.76 -0.05 -4.25
C ASN A 35 -9.20 -1.06 -3.24
N ILE A 36 -7.97 -1.55 -3.42
CA ILE A 36 -7.30 -2.44 -2.46
C ILE A 36 -7.11 -1.72 -1.13
N VAL A 37 -6.46 -0.55 -1.13
CA VAL A 37 -6.18 0.19 0.11
C VAL A 37 -7.48 0.59 0.81
N LYS A 38 -8.53 0.93 0.05
CA LYS A 38 -9.85 1.26 0.61
C LYS A 38 -10.52 0.06 1.29
N GLN A 39 -10.40 -1.13 0.72
CA GLN A 39 -11.06 -2.33 1.22
C GLN A 39 -10.31 -2.98 2.38
N VAL A 40 -8.99 -3.11 2.26
CA VAL A 40 -8.19 -3.89 3.21
C VAL A 40 -7.12 -3.09 3.94
N GLY A 41 -6.91 -1.83 3.60
CA GLY A 41 -5.81 -1.02 4.15
C GLY A 41 -4.47 -1.31 3.48
N ASN A 42 -3.45 -0.56 3.88
CA ASN A 42 -2.07 -0.78 3.47
C ASN A 42 -1.42 -1.93 4.26
N TYR A 43 -0.22 -2.33 3.84
CA TYR A 43 0.53 -3.43 4.44
C TYR A 43 0.67 -3.31 5.96
N GLY A 44 0.98 -2.11 6.47
CA GLY A 44 1.16 -1.89 7.90
C GLY A 44 -0.14 -2.05 8.69
N GLU A 45 -1.26 -1.57 8.15
CA GLU A 45 -2.59 -1.72 8.75
C GLU A 45 -3.02 -3.19 8.80
N ILE A 46 -2.77 -3.93 7.71
CA ILE A 46 -3.06 -5.36 7.63
C ILE A 46 -2.21 -6.14 8.63
N PHE A 47 -0.91 -5.86 8.72
CA PHE A 47 -0.04 -6.54 9.68
C PHE A 47 -0.49 -6.28 11.11
N GLU A 48 -0.70 -5.01 11.48
CA GLU A 48 -1.03 -4.63 12.86
C GLU A 48 -2.33 -5.27 13.35
N ARG A 49 -3.37 -5.28 12.52
CA ARG A 49 -4.68 -5.81 12.95
C ARG A 49 -4.72 -7.34 13.04
N ASN A 50 -3.89 -8.05 12.29
CA ASN A 50 -3.96 -9.52 12.19
C ASN A 50 -2.91 -10.22 13.05
N VAL A 51 -1.68 -9.72 13.06
CA VAL A 51 -0.56 -10.40 13.74
C VAL A 51 0.31 -9.48 14.60
N GLY A 52 0.09 -8.17 14.55
CA GLY A 52 0.92 -7.17 15.23
C GLY A 52 0.87 -7.21 16.75
N ILE A 53 1.54 -6.24 17.36
CA ILE A 53 1.77 -6.19 18.82
C ILE A 53 0.46 -6.10 19.63
N HIS A 54 -0.60 -5.56 19.02
CA HIS A 54 -1.91 -5.41 19.63
C HIS A 54 -2.82 -6.64 19.46
N THR A 55 -2.34 -7.68 18.79
CA THR A 55 -3.07 -8.95 18.62
C THR A 55 -2.64 -9.98 19.65
N LYS A 56 -3.31 -11.14 19.69
CA LYS A 56 -2.89 -12.26 20.55
C LYS A 56 -1.50 -12.81 20.20
N LEU A 57 -1.07 -12.66 18.94
CA LEU A 57 0.22 -13.15 18.46
C LEU A 57 1.38 -12.24 18.88
N LYS A 58 1.10 -10.95 19.10
CA LYS A 58 2.05 -9.94 19.58
C LYS A 58 3.36 -9.87 18.78
N LEU A 59 3.31 -10.07 17.46
CA LEU A 59 4.51 -10.05 16.63
C LEU A 59 4.99 -8.61 16.44
N GLN A 60 6.29 -8.40 16.66
CA GLN A 60 6.99 -7.21 16.19
C GLN A 60 7.25 -7.34 14.68
N ARG A 61 7.44 -6.21 13.98
CA ARG A 61 7.69 -6.20 12.53
C ARG A 61 8.93 -7.01 12.15
N GLY A 62 10.08 -6.76 12.79
CA GLY A 62 11.34 -7.43 12.47
C GLY A 62 11.63 -7.40 10.97
N LEU A 63 11.90 -8.56 10.37
CA LEU A 63 12.12 -8.69 8.92
C LEU A 63 10.93 -8.21 8.07
N ASN A 64 9.70 -8.27 8.59
CA ASN A 64 8.52 -7.78 7.89
C ASN A 64 8.38 -6.26 7.90
N ASP A 65 9.33 -5.49 8.46
CA ASP A 65 9.30 -4.04 8.30
C ASP A 65 9.67 -3.62 6.86
N LEU A 66 9.42 -2.34 6.56
CA LEU A 66 9.88 -1.72 5.32
C LEU A 66 11.40 -1.75 5.26
N TRP A 67 11.93 -1.91 4.05
CA TRP A 67 13.37 -1.94 3.81
C TRP A 67 14.10 -0.68 4.31
N THR A 68 13.46 0.49 4.26
CA THR A 68 13.99 1.76 4.79
C THR A 68 14.03 1.83 6.32
N ARG A 69 13.39 0.88 7.00
CA ARG A 69 13.32 0.75 8.46
C ARG A 69 14.03 -0.50 8.98
N GLY A 70 14.90 -1.10 8.17
CA GLY A 70 15.69 -2.28 8.56
C GLY A 70 14.99 -3.62 8.38
N GLY A 71 13.81 -3.66 7.78
CA GLY A 71 13.18 -4.90 7.31
C GLY A 71 13.59 -5.27 5.89
N ILE A 72 12.91 -6.25 5.30
CA ILE A 72 13.15 -6.72 3.93
C ILE A 72 11.96 -6.48 3.00
N GLN A 73 10.89 -5.86 3.49
CA GLN A 73 9.74 -5.62 2.63
C GLN A 73 9.96 -4.40 1.73
N TYR A 74 10.05 -4.65 0.43
CA TYR A 74 10.33 -3.67 -0.62
C TYR A 74 9.27 -3.76 -1.71
N SER A 75 8.49 -2.69 -1.92
CA SER A 75 7.60 -2.60 -3.07
C SER A 75 8.37 -2.21 -4.31
N LEU A 76 8.26 -3.00 -5.38
CA LEU A 76 8.75 -2.58 -6.69
C LEU A 76 8.11 -1.25 -7.09
N PRO A 77 8.87 -0.33 -7.72
CA PRO A 77 8.37 0.99 -8.06
C PRO A 77 7.27 0.89 -9.13
N ILE A 78 6.12 1.48 -8.85
CA ILE A 78 5.01 1.59 -9.81
C ILE A 78 5.25 2.87 -10.62
N ARG A 79 5.85 2.70 -11.80
CA ARG A 79 6.33 3.81 -12.64
C ARG A 79 5.65 3.90 -13.99
#